data_AF-A0A429MK53-F1
#
_entry.id   AF-A0A429MK53-F1
#
_cell.length_a   1.000
_cell.length_b   1.000
_cell.length_c   1.000
_cell.angle_alpha   90.00
_cell.angle_beta   90.00
_cell.angle_gamma   90.00
#
_symmetry.space_group_name_H-M   'P 1'
#
loop_
_entity.id
_entity.type
_entity.pdbx_description
1 polymer ?
#
loop_
_entity_poly.entity_id
_entity_poly.type
_entity_poly.pdbx_seq_one_letter_code
_entity_poly.pdbx_strand_id
1 'polypeptide(L)'
;HSWQTTGLSAVSVSQAVIKPMLKQQQGTVIFLGAPSNNSTHYDVLSQSMFASIRALSQSLAREFQPKGIHVTYCMVEKWDGQNQHFISSVKQVCQHIYQQPNTAWSQELSVS
;
A
#
# COMPACT_ATOMS: atom_id res chain seq x y z
N HIS A 1 1.47 -17.20 13.20
CA HIS A 1 0.03 -16.87 13.17
C HIS A 1 -0.30 -15.53 12.50
N SER A 2 0.60 -14.54 12.45
CA SER A 2 0.31 -13.21 11.86
C SER A 2 0.35 -13.13 10.31
N TRP A 3 1.09 -14.01 9.61
CA TRP A 3 1.29 -13.90 8.16
C TRP A 3 0.06 -14.24 7.31
N GLN A 4 -0.73 -15.25 7.70
CA GLN A 4 -2.01 -15.56 7.04
C GLN A 4 -3.00 -14.43 7.25
N THR A 5 -2.97 -13.74 8.39
CA THR A 5 -3.90 -12.66 8.70
C THR A 5 -3.57 -11.37 7.95
N THR A 6 -2.31 -11.09 7.61
CA THR A 6 -1.91 -9.83 6.93
C THR A 6 -1.74 -9.98 5.41
N GLY A 7 -1.16 -11.09 4.92
CA GLY A 7 -0.98 -11.32 3.48
C GLY A 7 -2.26 -11.78 2.77
N LEU A 8 -2.98 -12.74 3.38
CA LEU A 8 -4.24 -13.24 2.82
C LEU A 8 -5.35 -12.17 2.90
N SER A 9 -5.30 -11.28 3.90
CA SER A 9 -6.19 -10.13 3.97
C SER A 9 -5.88 -9.09 2.90
N ALA A 10 -4.61 -8.80 2.61
CA ALA A 10 -4.25 -7.85 1.55
C ALA A 10 -4.79 -8.31 0.18
N VAL A 11 -4.63 -9.59 -0.18
CA VAL A 11 -5.19 -10.14 -1.43
C VAL A 11 -6.72 -10.11 -1.42
N SER A 12 -7.35 -10.58 -0.34
CA SER A 12 -8.81 -10.67 -0.25
C SER A 12 -9.48 -9.30 -0.27
N VAL A 13 -8.91 -8.32 0.45
CA VAL A 13 -9.36 -6.91 0.44
C VAL A 13 -9.19 -6.33 -0.96
N SER A 14 -8.03 -6.52 -1.60
CA SER A 14 -7.79 -6.04 -2.97
C SER A 14 -8.83 -6.59 -3.95
N GLN A 15 -9.12 -7.89 -3.90
CA GLN A 15 -10.15 -8.50 -4.73
C GLN A 15 -11.55 -7.93 -4.45
N ALA A 16 -11.87 -7.67 -3.18
CA ALA A 16 -13.17 -7.14 -2.78
C ALA A 16 -13.36 -5.68 -3.22
N VAL A 17 -12.31 -4.85 -3.15
CA VAL A 17 -12.39 -3.41 -3.48
C VAL A 17 -12.19 -3.11 -4.96
N ILE A 18 -11.32 -3.85 -5.66
CA ILE A 18 -11.05 -3.62 -7.08
C ILE A 18 -12.27 -4.00 -7.93
N LYS A 19 -13.00 -5.07 -7.57
CA LYS A 19 -14.20 -5.51 -8.30
C LYS A 19 -15.24 -4.39 -8.52
N PRO A 20 -15.72 -3.67 -7.48
CA PRO A 20 -16.63 -2.54 -7.67
C PRO A 20 -15.96 -1.34 -8.35
N MET A 21 -14.70 -1.04 -8.06
CA MET A 21 -13.96 0.07 -8.72
C MET A 21 -13.87 -0.13 -10.24
N LEU A 22 -13.66 -1.38 -10.69
CA LEU A 22 -13.64 -1.71 -12.12
C LEU A 22 -14.96 -1.44 -12.83
N LYS A 23 -16.10 -1.63 -12.15
CA LYS A 23 -17.41 -1.29 -12.72
C LYS A 23 -17.56 0.22 -12.93
N GLN A 24 -16.88 1.02 -12.11
CA GLN A 24 -16.88 2.47 -12.18
C GLN A 24 -15.71 3.04 -13.00
N GLN A 25 -14.77 2.18 -13.44
CA GLN A 25 -13.51 2.56 -14.11
C GLN A 25 -12.72 3.65 -13.36
N GLN A 26 -12.89 3.69 -12.05
CA GLN A 26 -12.32 4.69 -11.18
C GLN A 26 -12.13 4.09 -9.78
N GLY A 27 -10.98 4.36 -9.20
CA GLY A 27 -10.68 3.98 -7.83
C GLY A 27 -9.22 4.17 -7.50
N THR A 28 -8.91 4.23 -6.20
CA THR A 28 -7.54 4.32 -5.71
C THR A 28 -7.35 3.32 -4.58
N VAL A 29 -6.30 2.51 -4.65
CA VAL A 29 -5.90 1.54 -3.63
C VAL A 29 -4.48 1.87 -3.19
N ILE A 30 -4.32 2.20 -1.91
CA ILE A 30 -3.03 2.58 -1.31
C ILE A 30 -2.62 1.50 -0.32
N PHE A 31 -1.50 0.85 -0.58
CA PHE A 31 -0.89 -0.13 0.32
C PHE A 31 0.11 0.58 1.23
N LEU A 32 -0.18 0.66 2.53
CA LEU A 32 0.76 1.18 3.52
C LEU A 32 1.64 0.03 4.04
N GLY A 33 2.94 0.11 3.81
CA GLY A 33 3.91 -0.86 4.32
C GLY A 33 4.84 -0.19 5.33
N ALA A 34 4.89 -0.69 6.56
CA ALA A 34 5.82 -0.20 7.58
C ALA A 34 6.79 -1.31 7.99
N PRO A 35 8.00 -1.41 7.39
CA PRO A 35 8.97 -2.41 7.79
C PRO A 35 9.29 -2.21 9.26
N SER A 36 9.05 -3.22 10.09
CA SER A 36 9.47 -3.17 11.48
C SER A 36 11.00 -3.25 11.54
N ASN A 37 11.68 -2.13 11.75
CA ASN A 37 13.11 -2.08 12.09
C ASN A 37 13.40 -2.54 13.54
N ASN A 38 12.37 -2.93 14.28
CA ASN A 38 12.45 -3.29 15.69
C ASN A 38 12.91 -4.74 15.87
N SER A 39 14.20 -5.03 15.64
CA SER A 39 14.99 -5.92 16.50
C SER A 39 16.40 -6.11 15.95
N THR A 40 17.36 -6.30 16.87
CA THR A 40 18.71 -6.80 16.60
C THR A 40 18.73 -8.23 16.03
N HIS A 41 17.57 -8.88 15.95
CA HIS A 41 17.36 -10.17 15.31
C HIS A 41 16.60 -9.97 13.99
N TYR A 42 17.23 -10.40 12.90
CA TYR A 42 16.68 -10.40 11.56
C TYR A 42 15.33 -11.15 11.49
N ASP A 43 14.20 -10.44 11.58
CA ASP A 43 12.88 -11.05 11.34
C ASP A 43 12.64 -11.18 9.83
N VAL A 44 13.17 -12.26 9.25
CA VAL A 44 13.03 -12.63 7.83
C VAL A 44 11.56 -12.84 7.45
N LEU A 45 10.71 -13.27 8.39
CA LEU A 45 9.29 -13.51 8.14
C LEU A 45 8.54 -12.19 7.92
N SER A 46 8.79 -11.19 8.76
CA SER A 46 8.20 -9.85 8.58
C SER A 46 8.71 -9.20 7.29
N GLN A 47 10.01 -9.28 6.99
CA GLN A 47 10.57 -8.75 5.74
C GLN A 47 9.98 -9.39 4.48
N SER A 48 9.85 -10.73 4.47
CA SER A 48 9.24 -11.45 3.35
C SER A 48 7.76 -11.10 3.17
N MET A 49 7.02 -10.82 4.26
CA MET A 49 5.65 -10.32 4.20
C MET A 49 5.58 -8.96 3.50
N PHE A 50 6.37 -7.97 3.92
CA PHE A 50 6.37 -6.65 3.29
C PHE A 50 6.78 -6.72 1.82
N ALA A 51 7.78 -7.53 1.49
CA ALA A 51 8.19 -7.79 0.12
C ALA A 51 7.05 -8.40 -0.71
N SER A 52 6.30 -9.36 -0.15
CA SER A 52 5.15 -9.97 -0.83
C SER A 52 4.01 -8.98 -1.08
N ILE A 53 3.73 -8.07 -0.13
CA ILE A 53 2.70 -7.03 -0.29
C ILE A 53 3.13 -6.01 -1.33
N ARG A 54 4.41 -5.62 -1.35
CA ARG A 54 4.96 -4.74 -2.39
C ARG A 54 4.82 -5.38 -3.78
N ALA A 55 5.19 -6.66 -3.90
CA ALA A 55 5.05 -7.41 -5.15
C ALA A 55 3.58 -7.52 -5.61
N LEU A 56 2.65 -7.76 -4.67
CA LEU A 56 1.21 -7.75 -4.93
C LEU A 56 0.76 -6.38 -5.47
N SER A 57 1.11 -5.30 -4.78
CA SER A 57 0.76 -3.94 -5.19
C SER A 57 1.24 -3.62 -6.61
N GLN A 58 2.49 -3.96 -6.92
CA GLN A 58 3.05 -3.79 -8.27
C GLN A 58 2.31 -4.64 -9.32
N SER A 59 1.93 -5.87 -8.98
CA SER A 59 1.17 -6.73 -9.90
C SER A 59 -0.21 -6.15 -10.19
N LEU A 60 -0.91 -5.70 -9.15
CA LEU A 60 -2.22 -5.06 -9.28
C LEU A 60 -2.12 -3.75 -10.06
N ALA A 61 -1.07 -2.95 -9.84
CA ALA A 61 -0.87 -1.71 -10.57
C ALA A 61 -0.69 -1.95 -12.07
N ARG A 62 0.14 -2.93 -12.48
CA ARG A 62 0.30 -3.29 -13.90
C ARG A 62 -1.01 -3.75 -14.54
N GLU A 63 -1.84 -4.48 -13.79
CA GLU A 63 -3.08 -5.03 -14.34
C GLU A 63 -4.23 -4.01 -14.37
N PHE A 64 -4.34 -3.14 -13.36
CA PHE A 64 -5.54 -2.34 -13.11
C PHE A 64 -5.36 -0.84 -13.31
N GLN A 65 -4.14 -0.31 -13.32
CA GLN A 65 -3.94 1.10 -13.70
C GLN A 65 -4.41 1.42 -15.12
N PRO A 66 -4.10 0.60 -16.16
CA PRO A 66 -4.66 0.84 -17.50
C PRO A 66 -6.19 0.77 -17.56
N LYS A 67 -6.84 0.18 -16.53
CA LYS A 67 -8.30 0.04 -16.41
C LYS A 67 -8.93 1.14 -15.53
N GLY A 68 -8.18 2.19 -15.20
CA GLY A 68 -8.67 3.33 -14.43
C GLY A 68 -8.53 3.19 -12.90
N ILE A 69 -7.81 2.18 -12.40
CA ILE A 69 -7.63 1.97 -10.96
C ILE A 69 -6.20 2.35 -10.53
N HIS A 70 -6.08 3.43 -9.77
CA HIS A 70 -4.79 3.88 -9.24
C HIS A 70 -4.33 2.98 -8.09
N VAL A 71 -3.33 2.14 -8.32
CA VAL A 71 -2.72 1.33 -7.25
C VAL A 71 -1.34 1.89 -6.93
N THR A 72 -1.07 2.13 -5.64
CA THR A 72 0.21 2.66 -5.15
C THR A 72 0.67 1.93 -3.88
N TYR A 73 1.97 1.69 -3.76
CA TYR A 73 2.60 1.25 -2.52
C TYR A 73 3.26 2.43 -1.81
N CYS A 74 2.94 2.66 -0.55
CA CYS A 74 3.49 3.74 0.27
C CYS A 74 4.28 3.12 1.42
N MET A 75 5.60 3.26 1.36
CA MET A 75 6.53 2.81 2.37
C MET A 75 6.57 3.82 3.51
N VAL A 76 6.49 3.32 4.74
CA VAL A 76 6.57 4.09 5.97
C VAL A 76 7.77 3.56 6.76
N GLU A 77 8.72 4.41 7.14
CA GLU A 77 9.92 3.94 7.85
C GLU A 77 9.59 3.32 9.21
N LYS A 78 8.69 3.96 9.97
CA LYS A 78 8.22 3.49 11.26
C LYS A 78 6.77 3.91 11.47
N TRP A 79 5.92 2.95 11.81
CA TRP A 79 4.54 3.27 12.19
C TRP A 79 4.51 3.85 13.61
N ASP A 80 4.13 5.12 13.74
CA ASP A 80 3.93 5.79 15.01
C ASP A 80 2.56 6.46 15.07
N GLY A 81 1.52 5.66 15.34
CA GLY A 81 0.14 6.13 15.35
C GLY A 81 -0.21 7.15 16.45
N GLN A 82 0.69 7.39 17.40
CA GLN A 82 0.48 8.38 18.46
C GLN A 82 1.08 9.76 18.09
N ASN A 83 2.00 9.79 17.13
CA ASN A 83 2.63 11.02 16.67
C ASN A 83 1.73 11.74 15.66
N GLN A 84 1.21 12.91 16.05
CA GLN A 84 0.33 13.70 15.19
C GLN A 84 1.00 14.22 13.92
N HIS A 85 2.30 14.55 13.98
CA HIS A 85 3.04 14.98 12.79
C HIS A 85 3.13 13.83 11.78
N PHE A 86 3.46 12.62 12.26
CA PHE A 86 3.49 11.43 11.41
C PHE A 86 2.14 11.15 10.76
N ILE A 87 1.06 11.14 11.55
CA ILE A 87 -0.31 10.94 11.03
C ILE A 87 -0.69 12.01 9.99
N SER A 88 -0.28 13.26 10.22
CA SER A 88 -0.48 14.35 9.26
C SER A 88 0.29 14.09 7.96
N SER A 89 1.55 13.66 8.03
CA SER A 89 2.37 13.31 6.85
C SER A 89 1.75 12.16 6.05
N VAL A 90 1.31 11.08 6.72
CA VAL A 90 0.64 9.96 6.06
C VAL A 90 -0.64 10.43 5.37
N LYS A 91 -1.45 11.26 6.04
CA LYS A 91 -2.65 11.85 5.44
C LYS A 91 -2.32 12.68 4.19
N GLN A 92 -1.31 13.54 4.27
CA GLN A 92 -0.87 14.38 3.15
C GLN A 92 -0.43 13.54 1.96
N VAL A 93 0.35 12.49 2.19
CA VAL A 93 0.79 11.58 1.12
C VAL A 93 -0.39 10.82 0.52
N CYS A 94 -1.27 10.26 1.33
CA CYS A 94 -2.47 9.58 0.82
C CYS A 94 -3.37 10.53 0.00
N GLN A 95 -3.54 11.76 0.46
CA GLN A 95 -4.29 12.78 -0.26
C GLN A 95 -3.61 13.17 -1.57
N HIS A 96 -2.28 13.35 -1.56
CA HIS A 96 -1.51 13.63 -2.75
C HIS A 96 -1.66 12.52 -3.79
N ILE A 97 -1.47 11.26 -3.39
CA ILE A 97 -1.66 10.07 -4.25
C ILE A 97 -3.06 10.06 -4.85
N TYR A 98 -4.09 10.23 -4.03
CA TYR A 98 -5.48 10.23 -4.48
C TYR A 98 -5.80 11.32 -5.52
N GLN A 99 -5.12 12.47 -5.45
CA GLN A 99 -5.32 13.59 -6.36
C GLN A 99 -4.46 13.51 -7.64
N GLN A 100 -3.59 12.51 -7.79
CA GLN A 100 -2.73 12.40 -8.96
C GLN A 100 -3.56 12.17 -10.24
N PRO A 101 -3.27 12.91 -11.33
CA PRO A 101 -3.90 12.63 -12.61
C PRO A 101 -3.44 11.26 -13.12
N ASN A 102 -4.30 10.59 -13.89
CA ASN A 102 -4.03 9.26 -14.44
C ASN A 102 -2.80 9.19 -15.36
N THR A 103 -2.31 10.33 -15.85
CA THR A 103 -1.08 10.45 -16.64
C THR A 103 0.19 10.47 -15.79
N ALA A 104 0.09 10.63 -14.46
CA ALA A 104 1.23 10.82 -13.56
C ALA A 104 1.15 9.94 -12.30
N TRP A 105 0.45 8.82 -12.37
CA TRP A 105 0.32 7.91 -11.24
C TRP A 105 1.65 7.35 -10.80
N SER A 106 1.96 7.61 -9.54
CA SER A 106 3.12 7.04 -8.86
C SER A 106 2.83 5.59 -8.48
N GLN A 107 3.84 4.74 -8.62
CA GLN A 107 3.79 3.33 -8.23
C GLN A 107 4.22 3.13 -6.78
N GLU A 108 5.25 3.86 -6.36
CA GLU A 108 5.83 3.79 -5.02
C GLU A 108 6.15 5.19 -4.49
N LEU A 109 5.87 5.43 -3.20
CA LEU A 109 6.31 6.61 -2.46
C LEU A 109 6.82 6.19 -1.07
N SER A 110 7.64 7.02 -0.44
CA SER A 110 8.08 6.84 0.94
C SER A 110 7.69 8.03 1.81
N VAL A 111 7.32 7.75 3.06
CA VAL A 111 7.09 8.74 4.11
C VAL A 111 8.11 8.50 5.22
N SER A 112 8.88 9.55 5.49
CA SER A 112 9.86 9.65 6.58
C SER A 112 9.28 10.44 7.75
#